data_AF-A0A1A8P4Y3-F1
#
_entry.id   AF-A0A1A8P4Y3-F1
#
_cell.length_a   1.000
_cell.length_b   1.000
_cell.length_c   1.000
_cell.angle_alpha   90.00
_cell.angle_beta   90.00
_cell.angle_gamma   90.00
#
_symmetry.space_group_name_H-M   'P 1'
#
loop_
_entity.id
_entity.type
_entity.pdbx_description
1 polymer ?
#
loop_
_entity_poly.entity_id
_entity_poly.type
_entity_poly.pdbx_seq_one_letter_code
_entity_poly.pdbx_strand_id
1 'polypeptide(L)' 'GAVDVPGHRITYSTNHGSVIKQVEVTKLNSVLVQNLSSLSRYLVSVQSHYPQGLSASLTGNITTLKVPSPSDLRVTNFSG' A
#
# COMPACT_ATOMS: atom_id res chain seq x y z
N GLY A 1 -13.76 -21.57 15.35
CA GLY A 1 -13.73 -20.10 15.36
C GLY A 1 -12.29 -19.65 15.30
N ALA A 2 -11.99 -18.58 14.57
CA ALA A 2 -10.62 -18.12 14.31
C ALA A 2 -9.79 -18.13 15.61
N VAL A 3 -8.72 -18.93 15.61
CA VAL A 3 -7.66 -18.84 16.62
C VAL A 3 -7.22 -17.39 16.63
N ASP A 4 -7.17 -16.76 17.81
CA ASP A 4 -6.82 -15.35 18.00
C ASP A 4 -5.58 -15.03 17.14
N VAL A 5 -5.78 -14.28 16.04
CA VAL A 5 -4.70 -13.99 15.09
C VAL A 5 -3.92 -12.82 15.69
N PRO A 6 -2.68 -13.03 16.15
CA PRO A 6 -1.95 -12.00 16.89
C PRO A 6 -1.64 -10.78 16.01
N GLY A 7 -1.51 -10.95 14.69
CA GLY A 7 -1.30 -9.83 13.78
C GLY A 7 -1.17 -10.22 12.32
N HIS A 8 -0.96 -9.23 11.47
CA HIS A 8 -0.75 -9.40 10.04
C HIS A 8 0.41 -8.56 9.54
N ARG A 9 1.13 -9.10 8.55
CA ARG A 9 2.14 -8.39 7.76
C ARG A 9 1.59 -8.12 6.37
N ILE A 10 1.63 -6.85 5.99
CA ILE A 10 1.20 -6.36 4.70
C ILE A 10 2.46 -5.86 3.97
N THR A 11 2.77 -6.43 2.81
CA THR A 11 3.83 -5.95 1.92
C THR A 11 3.21 -5.40 0.64
N TYR A 12 3.80 -4.34 0.10
CA TYR A 12 3.33 -3.74 -1.14
C TYR A 12 4.48 -3.12 -1.93
N SER A 13 4.49 -3.35 -3.24
CA SER A 13 5.53 -2.87 -4.15
C SER A 13 4.96 -2.57 -5.53
N THR A 14 5.61 -1.67 -6.26
CA THR A 14 5.33 -1.44 -7.67
C THR A 14 6.14 -2.40 -8.54
N ASN A 15 5.70 -2.59 -9.78
CA ASN A 15 6.36 -3.43 -10.78
C ASN A 15 7.78 -2.93 -11.15
N HIS A 16 8.13 -1.71 -10.75
CA HIS A 16 9.43 -1.08 -11.00
C HIS A 16 10.50 -1.45 -9.94
N GLY A 17 10.13 -2.29 -8.96
CA GLY A 17 11.04 -3.30 -8.45
C GLY A 17 12.22 -2.88 -7.56
N SER A 18 12.17 -1.76 -6.83
CA SER A 18 13.29 -1.43 -5.91
C SER A 18 12.94 -1.27 -4.44
N VAL A 19 11.68 -1.02 -4.07
CA VAL A 19 11.30 -0.84 -2.66
C VAL A 19 10.03 -1.62 -2.35
N ILE A 20 10.18 -2.67 -1.55
CA ILE A 20 9.05 -3.34 -0.90
C ILE A 20 8.78 -2.57 0.39
N LYS A 21 7.60 -1.96 0.49
CA LYS A 21 7.15 -1.35 1.73
C LYS A 21 6.43 -2.41 2.56
N GLN A 22 6.54 -2.31 3.88
CA GLN A 22 5.95 -3.25 4.84
C GLN A 22 5.20 -2.50 5.93
N VAL A 23 4.08 -3.06 6.37
CA VAL A 23 3.28 -2.62 7.52
C VAL A 23 2.95 -3.85 8.33
N GLU A 24 3.05 -3.76 9.65
CA GLU A 24 2.61 -4.78 10.59
C GLU A 24 1.47 -4.23 11.45
N VAL A 25 0.44 -5.03 11.67
CA VAL A 25 -0.69 -4.68 12.54
C VAL A 25 -0.98 -5.80 13.51
N THR A 26 -1.38 -5.45 14.73
CA THR A 26 -1.69 -6.38 15.82
C THR A 26 -3.19 -6.34 16.11
N LYS A 27 -3.86 -7.49 16.12
CA LYS A 27 -5.31 -7.62 16.39
C LYS A 27 -6.24 -6.79 15.49
N LEU A 28 -5.77 -6.32 14.33
CA LEU A 28 -6.56 -5.58 13.35
C LEU A 28 -6.66 -6.36 12.05
N ASN A 29 -7.86 -6.38 11.45
CA ASN A 29 -8.11 -7.00 10.15
C ASN A 29 -8.08 -6.00 8.98
N SER A 30 -7.80 -4.73 9.26
CA SER A 30 -7.75 -3.65 8.26
C SER A 30 -6.70 -2.61 8.62
N VAL A 31 -6.09 -2.00 7.59
CA VAL A 31 -5.09 -0.94 7.75
C VAL A 31 -5.14 0.00 6.55
N LEU A 32 -5.01 1.30 6.81
CA LEU A 32 -4.88 2.30 5.76
C LEU A 32 -3.40 2.50 5.42
N VAL A 33 -3.05 2.20 4.17
CA VAL A 33 -1.71 2.45 3.63
C VAL A 33 -1.70 3.79 2.89
N GLN A 34 -0.73 4.65 3.19
CA GLN A 34 -0.64 6.01 2.68
C GLN A 34 0.65 6.25 1.88
N ASN A 35 0.79 7.44 1.29
CA ASN A 35 2.00 7.86 0.56
C ASN A 35 2.37 6.89 -0.58
N LEU A 36 1.36 6.52 -1.38
CA LEU A 36 1.50 5.73 -2.58
C LEU A 36 1.60 6.64 -3.80
N SER A 37 2.33 6.20 -4.82
CA SER A 37 2.37 6.88 -6.11
C SER A 37 1.00 6.81 -6.76
N SER A 38 0.53 7.92 -7.34
CA SER A 38 -0.74 7.97 -8.08
C SER A 38 -0.67 7.18 -9.38
N LEU A 39 -1.80 6.69 -9.87
CA LEU A 39 -1.91 5.95 -11.15
C LEU A 39 -0.83 4.86 -11.29
N SER A 40 -0.56 4.15 -10.19
CA SER A 40 0.52 3.17 -10.11
C SER A 40 -0.05 1.82 -9.69
N ARG A 41 0.37 0.75 -10.39
CA ARG A 41 0.01 -0.62 -10.03
C ARG A 41 0.89 -1.11 -8.88
N TYR A 42 0.25 -1.66 -7.86
CA TYR A 42 0.88 -2.29 -6.72
C TYR A 42 0.48 -3.77 -6.65
N LEU A 43 1.47 -4.62 -6.36
CA LEU A 43 1.23 -5.96 -5.85
C LEU A 43 1.19 -5.87 -4.32
N VAL A 44 0.08 -6.26 -3.71
CA VAL A 44 -0.12 -6.27 -2.26
C VAL A 44 -0.20 -7.71 -1.79
N SER A 45 0.53 -8.05 -0.73
CA SER A 45 0.54 -9.38 -0.11
C SER A 45 0.26 -9.26 1.39
N VAL A 46 -0.66 -10.07 1.90
CA VAL A 46 -1.02 -10.14 3.33
C VAL A 46 -0.71 -11.53 3.86
N GLN A 47 0.02 -11.58 4.99
CA GLN A 47 0.28 -12.80 5.73
C GLN A 47 -0.13 -12.61 7.18
N SER A 48 -0.75 -13.63 7.77
CA SER A 48 -1.07 -13.64 9.20
C SER A 48 0.13 -14.14 9.99
N HIS A 49 0.45 -13.47 11.09
CA HIS A 49 1.39 -13.97 12.08
C HIS A 49 0.68 -14.95 12.99
N TYR A 50 1.33 -16.08 13.26
CA TYR A 50 0.96 -17.03 14.29
C TYR A 50 2.21 -17.39 15.10
N PRO A 51 2.07 -17.97 16.31
CA PRO A 51 3.21 -18.43 17.10
C PRO A 51 4.14 -19.39 16.33
N GLN A 52 3.55 -20.25 15.48
CA GLN A 52 4.28 -21.19 14.62
C GLN A 52 4.89 -20.58 13.34
N GLY A 53 4.67 -19.29 13.09
CA GLY A 53 5.17 -18.60 11.90
C GLY A 53 4.09 -17.91 11.07
N LEU A 54 4.43 -17.61 9.82
CA LEU A 54 3.55 -16.88 8.91
C LEU A 54 2.62 -17.81 8.14
N SER A 55 1.42 -17.33 7.83
CA SER A 55 0.53 -18.00 6.89
C SER A 55 1.05 -17.94 5.46
N ALA A 56 0.41 -18.74 4.59
CA ALA A 56 0.44 -18.49 3.15
C ALA A 56 -0.01 -17.04 2.86
N SER A 57 0.53 -16.45 1.78
CA SER A 57 0.19 -15.09 1.37
C SER A 57 -1.13 -15.05 0.60
N LEU A 58 -1.98 -14.11 0.97
CA LEU A 58 -3.05 -13.61 0.11
C LEU A 58 -2.51 -12.43 -0.69
N THR A 59 -2.49 -12.55 -2.03
CA THR A 59 -1.92 -11.54 -2.92
C THR A 59 -2.98 -10.95 -3.85
N GLY A 60 -2.94 -9.63 -4.06
CA GLY A 60 -3.82 -8.89 -4.95
C GLY A 60 -3.09 -7.79 -5.72
N ASN A 61 -3.55 -7.52 -6.94
CA ASN A 61 -3.08 -6.38 -7.72
C ASN A 61 -4.08 -5.23 -7.59
N ILE A 62 -3.59 -4.05 -7.19
CA ILE A 62 -4.41 -2.84 -7.05
C ILE A 62 -3.75 -1.71 -7.82
N THR A 63 -4.53 -0.87 -8.49
CA THR A 63 -4.03 0.37 -9.11
C THR A 63 -4.54 1.55 -8.32
N THR A 64 -3.63 2.42 -7.87
CA THR A 64 -4.01 3.66 -7.18
C THR A 64 -4.71 4.62 -8.12
N LEU A 65 -5.57 5.46 -7.56
CA LEU A 65 -6.28 6.48 -8.34
C LEU A 65 -5.29 7.52 -8.90
N LYS A 66 -5.67 8.13 -10.02
CA LYS A 66 -5.00 9.33 -10.52
C LYS A 66 -5.33 10.49 -9.58
N VAL A 67 -4.33 11.30 -9.23
CA VAL A 67 -4.59 12.56 -8.52
C VAL A 67 -5.43 13.50 -9.41
N PRO A 68 -6.26 14.36 -8.81
CA PRO A 68 -7.01 15.36 -9.57
C PRO A 68 -6.10 16.25 -10.41
N SER A 69 -6.65 16.81 -11.50
CA SER A 69 -5.95 17.83 -12.29
C SER A 69 -5.57 19.02 -11.39
N PRO A 70 -4.40 19.66 -11.63
CA PRO A 70 -4.04 20.89 -10.93
C PRO A 70 -5.13 21.96 -11.05
N SER A 71 -5.41 22.68 -9.96
CA SER A 71 -6.52 23.65 -9.90
C SER A 71 -6.09 25.12 -9.80
N ASP A 72 -4.85 25.42 -9.41
CA ASP A 72 -4.34 26.79 -9.21
C ASP A 72 -3.19 27.11 -10.18
N LEU A 73 -3.44 26.94 -11.48
CA LEU A 73 -2.47 27.36 -12.50
C LEU A 73 -2.44 28.88 -12.58
N ARG A 74 -1.27 29.48 -12.30
CA ARG A 74 -1.03 30.92 -12.45
C ARG A 74 0.01 31.16 -13.53
N VAL A 75 -0.30 32.08 -14.43
CA VAL A 75 0.59 32.50 -15.52
C VAL A 75 0.84 33.99 -15.37
N THR A 76 2.10 34.39 -15.37
CA THR A 76 2.52 35.80 -15.35
C THR A 76 3.38 36.10 -16.56
N ASN A 77 3.16 37.26 -17.20
CA ASN A 77 4.01 37.69 -18.29
C ASN A 77 5.44 37.95 -17.79
N PHE A 78 6.42 37.48 -18.55
CA PHE A 78 7.82 37.82 -18.35
C PHE A 78 8.11 39.13 -19.11
N SER A 79 8.63 40.14 -18.42
CA SER A 79 8.91 41.47 -18.98
C SER A 79 10.41 41.78 -19.05
N GLY A 80 11.24 40.75 -19.22
CA GLY A 80 12.69 40.88 -19.44
C GLY A 80 13.06 40.82 -20.91
#